data_AF-A0A816VRP4-F1
#
_entry.id   AF-A0A816VRP4-F1
#
_cell.length_a   1.000
_cell.length_b   1.000
_cell.length_c   1.000
_cell.angle_alpha   90.00
_cell.angle_beta   90.00
_cell.angle_gamma   90.00
#
_symmetry.space_group_name_H-M   'P 1'
#
loop_
_entity.id
_entity.type
_entity.pdbx_description
1 polymer ?
#
loop_
_entity_poly.entity_id
_entity_poly.type
_entity_poly.pdbx_seq_one_letter_code
_entity_poly.pdbx_strand_id
1 'polypeptide(L)'
;MLVPFLATQDWIRSLNYSIIDHWRPWLVHNQVAGYYSTIFFSSSQKHICEDHQFGGGHTIEYKPDENSVMFERWVSGQTSLTAVI
;
A
#
# COMPACT_ATOMS: atom_id res chain seq x y z
N MET A 1 -5.55 -16.77 10.09
CA MET A 1 -5.61 -15.38 9.62
C MET A 1 -6.81 -14.72 10.29
N LEU A 2 -6.61 -13.65 11.07
CA LEU A 2 -7.67 -13.03 11.88
C LEU A 2 -8.44 -11.94 11.13
N VAL A 3 -7.76 -11.23 10.23
CA VAL A 3 -8.33 -10.20 9.36
C VAL A 3 -7.85 -10.47 7.93
N PRO A 4 -8.72 -10.94 7.03
CA PRO A 4 -8.34 -11.20 5.66
C PRO A 4 -8.19 -9.91 4.86
N PHE A 5 -7.19 -9.88 3.99
CA PHE A 5 -6.91 -8.74 3.10
C PHE A 5 -8.14 -8.31 2.30
N LEU A 6 -8.90 -9.27 1.75
CA LEU A 6 -10.10 -9.00 0.97
C LEU A 6 -11.16 -8.21 1.77
N ALA A 7 -11.28 -8.46 3.08
CA ALA A 7 -12.23 -7.71 3.91
C ALA A 7 -11.79 -6.24 4.07
N THR A 8 -10.49 -5.98 4.21
CA THR A 8 -9.96 -4.61 4.23
C THR A 8 -10.17 -3.91 2.89
N GLN A 9 -9.98 -4.64 1.79
CA GLN A 9 -10.20 -4.11 0.44
C GLN A 9 -11.68 -3.73 0.22
N ASP A 10 -12.62 -4.59 0.61
CA ASP A 10 -14.05 -4.31 0.49
C ASP A 10 -14.50 -3.15 1.40
N TRP A 11 -13.91 -3.05 2.60
CA TRP A 11 -14.13 -1.90 3.47
C TRP A 11 -13.65 -0.59 2.84
N ILE A 12 -12.44 -0.57 2.27
CA ILE A 12 -11.91 0.61 1.55
C ILE A 12 -12.82 1.00 0.38
N ARG A 13 -13.30 0.02 -0.40
CA ARG A 13 -14.25 0.26 -1.50
C ARG A 13 -15.57 0.86 -0.99
N SER A 14 -16.04 0.45 0.18
CA SER A 14 -17.28 0.99 0.78
C SER A 14 -17.20 2.47 1.15
N LEU A 15 -15.99 3.02 1.31
CA LEU A 15 -15.80 4.43 1.62
C LEU A 15 -16.07 5.36 0.41
N ASN A 16 -16.19 4.79 -0.80
CA ASN A 16 -16.58 5.46 -2.03
C ASN A 16 -15.75 6.73 -2.34
N TYR A 17 -14.44 6.69 -2.10
CA TYR A 17 -13.53 7.77 -2.47
C TYR A 17 -13.21 7.76 -3.97
N SER A 18 -12.89 8.93 -4.53
CA SER A 18 -12.46 9.01 -5.92
C SER A 18 -11.05 8.45 -6.06
N ILE A 19 -10.91 7.46 -6.94
CA ILE A 19 -9.62 6.91 -7.32
C ILE A 19 -8.99 7.91 -8.29
N ILE A 20 -7.92 8.56 -7.85
CA ILE A 20 -7.11 9.46 -8.69
C ILE A 20 -6.25 8.63 -9.63
N ASP A 21 -5.91 7.43 -9.18
CA ASP A 21 -4.89 6.62 -9.77
C ASP A 21 -5.08 5.13 -9.50
N HIS A 22 -5.05 4.32 -10.56
CA HIS A 22 -5.26 2.88 -10.49
C HIS A 22 -4.09 2.15 -9.81
N TRP A 23 -4.31 0.89 -9.44
CA TRP A 23 -3.33 0.03 -8.80
C TRP A 23 -2.04 -0.06 -9.63
N ARG A 24 -0.91 0.36 -9.04
CA ARG A 24 0.43 0.21 -9.63
C ARG A 24 1.33 -0.58 -8.69
N PRO A 25 2.25 -1.39 -9.21
CA PRO A 25 3.24 -2.09 -8.38
C PRO A 25 4.25 -1.08 -7.80
N TRP A 26 4.70 -1.32 -6.58
CA TRP A 26 5.89 -0.66 -6.01
C TRP A 26 6.98 -1.71 -5.79
N LEU A 27 8.24 -1.28 -5.98
CA LEU A 27 9.39 -2.16 -5.94
C LEU A 27 10.28 -1.90 -4.73
N VAL A 28 10.80 -2.99 -4.16
CA VAL A 28 11.90 -3.04 -3.20
C VAL A 28 12.92 -4.05 -3.72
N HIS A 29 14.20 -3.69 -3.77
CA HIS A 29 15.25 -4.55 -4.32
C HIS A 29 14.94 -5.12 -5.72
N ASN A 30 14.34 -4.31 -6.59
CA ASN A 30 13.92 -4.71 -7.94
C ASN A 30 12.89 -5.86 -7.98
N GLN A 31 12.20 -6.11 -6.86
CA GLN A 31 11.08 -7.06 -6.74
C GLN A 31 9.80 -6.32 -6.41
N VAL A 32 8.66 -6.80 -6.90
CA VAL A 32 7.35 -6.24 -6.56
C VAL A 32 7.07 -6.54 -5.09
N ALA A 33 7.09 -5.51 -4.25
CA ALA A 33 6.80 -5.63 -2.83
C ALA A 33 5.30 -5.57 -2.55
N GLY A 34 4.56 -4.87 -3.40
CA GLY A 34 3.11 -4.81 -3.37
C GLY A 34 2.56 -3.86 -4.43
N TYR A 35 1.31 -3.47 -4.28
CA TYR A 35 0.60 -2.53 -5.13
C TYR A 35 0.12 -1.34 -4.31
N TYR A 36 -0.15 -0.23 -4.97
CA TYR A 36 -0.74 0.94 -4.32
C TYR A 36 -1.66 1.66 -5.28
N SER A 37 -2.63 2.37 -4.73
CA SER A 37 -3.54 3.26 -5.42
C SER A 37 -3.57 4.60 -4.71
N THR A 38 -3.80 5.67 -5.46
CA THR A 38 -3.96 7.01 -4.90
C THR A 38 -5.44 7.36 -4.91
N ILE A 39 -5.98 7.69 -3.73
CA ILE A 39 -7.36 8.14 -3.56
C ILE A 39 -7.39 9.60 -3.14
N PHE A 40 -8.47 10.30 -3.49
CA PHE A 40 -8.74 11.64 -2.98
C PHE A 40 -9.60 11.53 -1.73
N PHE A 41 -9.07 12.00 -0.60
CA PHE A 41 -9.73 12.00 0.69
C PHE A 41 -9.73 13.40 1.28
N SER A 42 -10.93 13.97 1.51
CA SER A 42 -11.13 15.23 2.23
C SER A 42 -10.16 16.34 1.80
N SER A 43 -10.17 16.70 0.51
CA SER A 43 -9.29 17.70 -0.11
C SER A 43 -7.79 17.37 -0.15
N SER A 44 -7.39 16.15 0.19
CA SER A 44 -5.99 15.69 0.15
C SER A 44 -5.83 14.37 -0.61
N GLN A 45 -4.70 14.18 -1.28
CA GLN A 45 -4.37 12.90 -1.89
C GLN A 45 -3.80 11.96 -0.83
N LYS A 46 -4.31 10.73 -0.76
CA LYS A 46 -3.83 9.69 0.15
C LYS A 46 -3.49 8.45 -0.66
N HIS A 47 -2.39 7.79 -0.28
CA HIS A 47 -2.01 6.52 -0.88
C HIS A 47 -2.54 5.39 -0.02
N ILE A 48 -3.21 4.44 -0.66
CA ILE A 48 -3.60 3.18 -0.08
C ILE A 48 -2.71 2.13 -0.71
N CYS A 49 -1.95 1.44 0.12
CA CYS A 49 -1.10 0.35 -0.32
C CYS A 49 -1.85 -0.97 -0.12
N GLU A 50 -1.91 -1.75 -1.18
CA GLU A 50 -2.36 -3.14 -1.16
C GLU A 50 -1.14 -4.03 -1.30
N ASP A 51 -0.77 -4.74 -0.24
CA ASP A 51 0.19 -5.82 -0.36
C ASP A 51 -0.49 -7.00 -1.06
N HIS A 52 -0.37 -7.05 -2.39
CA HIS A 52 -0.70 -8.22 -3.19
C HIS A 52 0.42 -9.28 -3.02
N GLN A 53 0.55 -9.74 -1.78
CA GLN A 53 1.01 -11.03 -1.31
C GLN A 53 2.22 -11.71 -1.99
N PHE A 54 3.36 -11.74 -1.27
CA PHE A 54 4.25 -12.92 -1.18
C PHE A 54 4.89 -12.98 0.22
N GLY A 55 4.18 -13.54 1.21
CA GLY A 55 4.76 -13.94 2.50
C GLY A 55 4.48 -13.05 3.73
N GLY A 56 3.81 -11.90 3.59
CA GLY A 56 3.37 -11.08 4.72
C GLY A 56 2.23 -11.72 5.52
N GLY A 57 2.35 -11.75 6.86
CA GLY A 57 1.30 -12.21 7.77
C GLY A 57 0.56 -11.06 8.46
N HIS A 58 -0.17 -11.37 9.53
CA HIS A 58 -0.88 -10.33 10.33
C HIS A 58 0.09 -9.41 11.08
N THR A 59 1.31 -9.90 11.33
CA THR A 59 2.40 -9.19 11.99
C THR A 59 3.44 -8.75 10.97
N ILE A 60 4.12 -7.64 11.26
CA ILE A 60 5.14 -7.04 10.39
C ILE A 60 6.43 -7.87 10.26
N GLU A 61 6.58 -8.92 11.06
CA GLU A 61 7.80 -9.71 11.21
C GLU A 61 8.19 -10.52 9.98
N TYR A 62 7.23 -10.81 9.09
CA TYR A 62 7.48 -11.65 7.93
C TYR A 62 8.23 -10.93 6.80
N LYS A 63 8.14 -9.60 6.75
CA LYS A 63 8.68 -8.75 5.67
C LYS A 63 9.17 -7.39 6.22
N PRO A 64 10.18 -7.38 7.11
CA PRO A 64 10.58 -6.17 7.83
C PRO A 64 11.11 -5.07 6.92
N ASP A 65 11.84 -5.42 5.85
CA ASP A 65 12.43 -4.45 4.92
C ASP A 65 11.33 -3.71 4.14
N GLU A 66 10.40 -4.45 3.53
CA GLU A 66 9.27 -3.88 2.80
C GLU A 66 8.38 -3.03 3.73
N ASN A 67 8.13 -3.51 4.96
CA ASN A 67 7.34 -2.78 5.95
C ASN A 67 8.02 -1.48 6.41
N SER A 68 9.35 -1.48 6.56
CA SER A 68 10.11 -0.28 6.94
C SER A 68 10.06 0.80 5.86
N VAL A 69 10.24 0.40 4.60
CA VAL A 69 10.15 1.28 3.44
C VAL A 69 8.74 1.86 3.30
N MET A 70 7.71 1.04 3.51
CA MET A 70 6.32 1.50 3.54
C MET A 70 6.10 2.57 4.62
N PHE A 71 6.57 2.31 5.84
CA PHE A 71 6.41 3.23 6.97
C PHE A 71 7.14 4.56 6.76
N GLU A 72 8.39 4.52 6.33
CA GLU A 72 9.19 5.73 6.04
C GLU A 72 8.52 6.62 4.98
N ARG A 73 7.98 6.01 3.93
CA ARG A 73 7.27 6.72 2.86
C ARG A 73 5.95 7.31 3.33
N TRP A 74 5.22 6.59 4.18
CA TRP A 74 3.98 7.08 4.77
C TRP A 74 4.21 8.30 5.67
N VAL A 75 5.23 8.26 6.54
CA VAL A 75 5.56 9.38 7.44
C VAL A 75 6.12 10.59 6.68
N SER A 76 6.92 10.37 5.64
CA SER A 76 7.49 11.46 4.82
C SER A 76 6.48 12.12 3.89
N GLY A 77 5.29 11.54 3.71
CA GLY A 77 4.28 12.06 2.78
C GLY A 77 4.72 11.99 1.31
N GLN A 78 5.71 11.15 0.99
CA GLN A 78 6.14 10.94 -0.39
C GLN A 78 5.01 10.31 -1.21
N THR A 79 4.71 10.95 -2.34
CA THR A 79 3.58 10.58 -3.22
C THR A 79 4.00 9.79 -4.46
N SER A 80 5.30 9.72 -4.73
CA SER A 80 5.89 8.93 -5.81
C SER A 80 6.43 7.63 -5.24
N LEU A 81 5.82 6.51 -5.65
CA LEU A 81 6.34 5.16 -5.43
C LEU A 81 7.06 4.66 -6.70
N THR A 82 7.67 5.59 -7.42
CA THR A 82 8.53 5.29 -8.56
C THR A 82 9.84 4.71 -8.04
N ALA A 83 10.30 3.64 -8.68
CA ALA A 83 11.48 2.83 -8.37
C ALA A 83 12.57 3.56 -7.57
N VAL A 84 12.80 3.10 -6.34
CA VAL A 84 14.12 3.28 -5.70
C VAL A 84 15.02 2.25 -6.36
N ILE A 85 15.98 2.73 -7.16
CA ILE A 85 17.07 1.95 -7.75
C ILE A 85 18.01 1.53 -6.63
#